data_AF-A0A2N1RMM9-F1
#
_entry.id   AF-A0A2N1RMM9-F1
#
_cell.length_a   1.000
_cell.length_b   1.000
_cell.length_c   1.000
_cell.angle_alpha   90.00
_cell.angle_beta   90.00
_cell.angle_gamma   90.00
#
_symmetry.space_group_name_H-M   'P 1'
#
loop_
_entity.id
_entity.type
_entity.pdbx_description
1 polymer ?
#
loop_
_entity_poly.entity_id
_entity_poly.type
_entity_poly.pdbx_seq_one_letter_code
_entity_poly.pdbx_strand_id
1 'polypeptide(L)'
;MSTLNSYAVKFWMDAGFKRIVLAREATVEEIKMIKKNTGAEIEVFAHGALCVAYSGRCLLSRYLQGGDANRGDCSQPCRWKYSLMEEKREGDYLPIVEHEKGTEIMSSKDLCLLERLEEYIDAGVSAFKIEGRMKSIYHAANTTRIYKHAVQLAGTDEFRKFLPFWLDELNLISHRPYTTDLFNEFGKMGYDGVPYINNALFVAYRKVEDGETDAPSDEVTIKTFNPIYKDELLDGIYPINNEILDTQYKVLKIYFEEGEIEMGRPNKTYRVLFDKPVLKDAIFRRRLEQKGA
;
A
#
# COMPACT_ATOMS: atom_id res chain seq x y z
N MET A 1 2.03 -20.05 -6.35
CA MET A 1 3.25 -20.88 -6.53
C MET A 1 4.35 -20.23 -5.72
N SER A 2 5.19 -21.03 -5.06
CA SER A 2 6.28 -20.52 -4.22
C SER A 2 7.60 -21.11 -4.69
N THR A 3 8.57 -20.24 -4.93
CA THR A 3 9.90 -20.58 -5.44
C THR A 3 10.94 -20.00 -4.49
N LEU A 4 11.83 -20.85 -4.00
CA LEU A 4 12.74 -20.53 -2.88
C LEU A 4 14.20 -20.99 -3.08
N ASN A 5 14.52 -21.63 -4.19
CA ASN A 5 15.89 -22.08 -4.43
C ASN A 5 16.22 -22.04 -5.92
N SER A 6 17.52 -22.10 -6.20
CA SER A 6 18.07 -22.01 -7.55
C SER A 6 17.64 -23.16 -8.47
N TYR A 7 17.37 -24.36 -7.94
CA TYR A 7 16.90 -25.50 -8.73
C TYR A 7 15.49 -25.26 -9.26
N ALA A 8 14.57 -24.83 -8.39
CA ALA A 8 13.21 -24.49 -8.78
C ALA A 8 13.18 -23.30 -9.75
N VAL A 9 14.03 -22.28 -9.53
CA VAL A 9 14.18 -21.16 -10.47
C VAL A 9 14.65 -21.65 -11.84
N LYS A 10 15.69 -22.49 -11.91
CA LYS A 10 16.17 -23.06 -13.19
C LYS A 10 15.10 -23.85 -13.91
N PHE A 11 14.37 -24.70 -13.19
CA PHE A 11 13.24 -25.43 -13.76
C PHE A 11 12.23 -24.50 -14.46
N TRP A 12 11.86 -23.38 -13.82
CA TRP A 12 10.96 -22.41 -14.44
C TRP A 12 11.60 -21.67 -15.61
N MET A 13 12.89 -21.35 -15.56
CA MET A 13 13.61 -20.77 -16.68
C MET A 13 13.65 -21.70 -17.89
N ASP A 14 13.91 -22.99 -17.67
CA ASP A 14 13.90 -24.03 -18.70
C ASP A 14 12.50 -24.21 -19.33
N ALA A 15 11.44 -23.96 -18.54
CA ALA A 15 10.07 -23.88 -19.01
C ALA A 15 9.73 -22.57 -19.77
N GLY A 16 10.68 -21.65 -19.91
CA GLY A 16 10.56 -20.42 -20.69
C GLY A 16 10.20 -19.15 -19.89
N PHE A 17 10.10 -19.23 -18.56
CA PHE A 17 9.81 -18.06 -17.72
C PHE A 17 11.06 -17.19 -17.51
N LYS A 18 10.95 -15.88 -17.74
CA LYS A 18 12.08 -14.93 -17.59
C LYS A 18 12.19 -14.32 -16.19
N ARG A 19 11.04 -14.06 -15.58
CA ARG A 19 10.91 -13.45 -14.26
C ARG A 19 10.26 -14.40 -13.29
N ILE A 20 10.92 -14.60 -12.16
CA ILE A 20 10.44 -15.48 -11.10
C ILE A 20 10.12 -14.64 -9.88
N VAL A 21 8.86 -14.73 -9.46
CA VAL A 21 8.41 -14.18 -8.18
C VAL A 21 8.87 -15.13 -7.09
N LEU A 22 9.79 -14.68 -6.25
CA LEU A 22 10.25 -15.47 -5.12
C LEU A 22 9.19 -15.47 -4.02
N ALA A 23 9.21 -16.53 -3.21
CA ALA A 23 8.38 -16.55 -2.02
C ALA A 23 8.81 -15.41 -1.08
N ARG A 24 7.87 -14.96 -0.24
CA ARG A 24 8.09 -13.77 0.59
C ARG A 24 9.18 -14.04 1.63
N GLU A 25 9.30 -15.30 2.02
CA GLU A 25 10.26 -15.85 2.98
C GLU A 25 11.68 -16.11 2.45
N ALA A 26 12.02 -15.67 1.24
CA ALA A 26 13.40 -15.70 0.77
C ALA A 26 14.23 -14.56 1.41
N THR A 27 15.32 -14.90 2.10
CA THR A 27 16.21 -13.88 2.68
C THR A 27 17.02 -13.16 1.59
N VAL A 28 17.61 -12.01 1.93
CA VAL A 28 18.48 -11.26 1.01
C VAL A 28 19.68 -12.10 0.53
N GLU A 29 20.28 -12.90 1.40
CA GLU A 29 21.37 -13.82 1.08
C GLU A 29 20.93 -14.93 0.12
N GLU A 30 19.75 -15.49 0.36
CA GLU A 30 19.16 -16.51 -0.52
C GLU A 30 18.85 -15.91 -1.90
N ILE A 31 18.31 -14.69 -1.96
CA ILE A 31 18.08 -13.94 -3.19
C ILE A 31 19.40 -13.76 -3.96
N LYS A 32 20.47 -13.30 -3.29
CA LYS A 32 21.81 -13.15 -3.88
C LYS A 32 22.32 -14.47 -4.45
N MET A 33 22.19 -15.56 -3.69
CA MET A 33 22.60 -16.89 -4.11
C MET A 33 21.81 -17.38 -5.34
N ILE A 34 20.48 -17.19 -5.32
CA ILE A 34 19.59 -17.56 -6.44
C ILE A 34 19.97 -16.75 -7.68
N LYS A 35 20.14 -15.43 -7.56
CA LYS A 35 20.51 -14.56 -8.67
C LYS A 35 21.85 -14.98 -9.28
N LYS A 36 22.86 -15.22 -8.44
CA LYS A 36 24.20 -15.66 -8.88
C LYS A 36 24.15 -17.00 -9.63
N ASN A 37 23.34 -17.94 -9.16
CA ASN A 37 23.30 -19.30 -9.71
C ASN A 37 22.41 -19.47 -10.95
N THR A 38 21.54 -18.50 -11.25
CA THR A 38 20.49 -18.63 -12.27
C THR A 38 20.45 -17.47 -13.26
N GLY A 39 20.85 -16.27 -12.87
CA GLY A 39 20.73 -15.06 -13.68
C GLY A 39 19.29 -14.54 -13.84
N ALA A 40 18.27 -15.23 -13.33
CA ALA A 40 16.85 -14.91 -13.51
C ALA A 40 16.49 -13.47 -13.13
N GLU A 41 15.49 -12.88 -13.78
CA GLU A 41 14.85 -11.68 -13.23
C GLU A 41 14.09 -12.08 -11.96
N ILE A 42 14.38 -11.40 -10.85
CA ILE A 42 13.78 -11.71 -9.56
C ILE A 42 12.76 -10.65 -9.20
N GLU A 43 11.56 -11.07 -8.83
CA GLU A 43 10.52 -10.20 -8.24
C GLU A 43 10.29 -10.58 -6.77
N VAL A 44 10.26 -9.57 -5.89
CA VAL A 44 10.01 -9.75 -4.45
C VAL A 44 8.87 -8.86 -3.96
N PHE A 45 8.19 -9.29 -2.91
CA PHE A 45 7.14 -8.50 -2.26
C PHE A 45 7.76 -7.44 -1.35
N ALA A 46 7.38 -6.17 -1.54
CA ALA A 46 8.05 -5.03 -0.91
C ALA A 46 7.16 -4.21 0.03
N HIS A 47 5.85 -4.18 -0.24
CA HIS A 47 4.96 -3.33 0.52
C HIS A 47 3.54 -3.90 0.68
N GLY A 48 3.02 -3.76 1.91
CA GLY A 48 1.62 -4.00 2.25
C GLY A 48 1.40 -5.29 3.02
N ALA A 49 0.17 -5.80 2.94
CA ALA A 49 -0.30 -6.86 3.83
C ALA A 49 0.51 -8.16 3.64
N LEU A 50 1.29 -8.50 4.67
CA LEU A 50 1.98 -9.77 4.71
C LEU A 50 1.01 -10.91 5.08
N CYS A 51 1.18 -12.05 4.43
CA CYS A 51 0.44 -13.27 4.77
C CYS A 51 1.10 -13.98 5.95
N VAL A 52 0.33 -14.43 6.95
CA VAL A 52 0.83 -15.38 7.97
C VAL A 52 1.16 -16.75 7.39
N ALA A 53 0.54 -17.11 6.26
CA ALA A 53 0.69 -18.43 5.68
C ALA A 53 1.95 -18.50 4.81
N TYR A 54 2.78 -19.51 5.10
CA TYR A 54 3.95 -19.85 4.30
C TYR A 54 3.55 -20.01 2.84
N SER A 55 4.29 -19.37 1.94
CA SER A 55 4.08 -19.53 0.50
C SER A 55 2.65 -19.20 0.01
N GLY A 56 1.92 -18.33 0.71
CA GLY A 56 0.57 -17.88 0.33
C GLY A 56 -0.52 -18.96 0.45
N ARG A 57 -0.26 -20.10 1.10
CA ARG A 57 -1.24 -21.18 1.32
C ARG A 57 -2.14 -20.88 2.51
N CYS A 58 -3.03 -19.89 2.38
CA CYS A 58 -3.89 -19.47 3.48
C CYS A 58 -5.09 -20.42 3.69
N LEU A 59 -4.99 -21.29 4.72
CA LEU A 59 -6.11 -22.15 5.14
C LEU A 59 -7.32 -21.34 5.61
N LEU A 60 -7.09 -20.22 6.31
CA LEU A 60 -8.16 -19.36 6.82
C LEU A 60 -9.02 -18.78 5.69
N SER A 61 -8.40 -18.21 4.63
CA SER A 61 -9.14 -17.61 3.51
C SER A 61 -9.94 -18.66 2.75
N ARG A 62 -9.34 -19.83 2.53
CA ARG A 62 -9.99 -20.92 1.81
C ARG A 62 -11.14 -21.53 2.60
N TYR A 63 -10.98 -21.70 3.92
CA TYR A 63 -12.00 -22.29 4.77
C TYR A 63 -13.15 -21.32 5.07
N LEU A 64 -12.84 -20.08 5.45
CA LEU A 64 -13.86 -19.12 5.91
C LEU A 64 -14.60 -18.43 4.76
N GLN A 65 -13.93 -18.17 3.64
CA GLN A 65 -14.51 -17.40 2.53
C GLN A 65 -14.43 -18.12 1.17
N GLY A 66 -13.88 -19.34 1.11
CA GLY A 66 -13.69 -20.07 -0.14
C GLY A 66 -12.55 -19.55 -1.03
N GLY A 67 -11.92 -18.42 -0.67
CA GLY A 67 -10.95 -17.73 -1.52
C GLY A 67 -9.55 -18.33 -1.49
N ASP A 68 -8.93 -18.47 -2.67
CA ASP A 68 -7.56 -18.96 -2.82
C ASP A 68 -6.55 -17.80 -2.86
N ALA A 69 -5.78 -17.67 -1.78
CA ALA A 69 -4.75 -16.64 -1.64
C ALA A 69 -3.63 -16.74 -2.71
N ASN A 70 -3.35 -17.92 -3.27
CA ASN A 70 -2.40 -18.08 -4.38
C ASN A 70 -2.95 -17.52 -5.71
N ARG A 71 -4.27 -17.39 -5.85
CA ARG A 71 -4.94 -16.83 -7.03
C ARG A 71 -5.27 -15.34 -6.88
N GLY A 72 -4.80 -14.71 -5.80
CA GLY A 72 -5.12 -13.33 -5.52
C GLY A 72 -6.43 -13.14 -4.73
N ASP A 73 -7.15 -14.19 -4.40
CA ASP A 73 -8.48 -14.13 -3.78
C ASP A 73 -8.42 -14.23 -2.24
N CYS A 74 -7.43 -13.57 -1.64
CA CYS A 74 -7.27 -13.54 -0.18
C CYS A 74 -8.10 -12.40 0.39
N SER A 75 -9.09 -12.73 1.23
CA SER A 75 -9.91 -11.73 1.93
C SER A 75 -9.29 -11.20 3.22
N GLN A 76 -8.03 -11.57 3.49
CA GLN A 76 -7.27 -11.20 4.67
C GLN A 76 -7.95 -11.56 6.01
N PRO A 77 -8.49 -12.79 6.19
CA PRO A 77 -9.15 -13.17 7.43
C PRO A 77 -8.20 -13.15 8.62
N CYS A 78 -6.91 -13.41 8.44
CA CYS A 78 -5.88 -13.26 9.47
C CYS A 78 -5.71 -11.82 10.02
N ARG A 79 -6.52 -10.86 9.56
CA ARG A 79 -6.55 -9.46 10.01
C ARG A 79 -7.92 -9.06 10.58
N TRP A 80 -8.88 -9.98 10.62
CA TRP A 80 -10.17 -9.69 11.23
C TRP A 80 -10.07 -9.75 12.76
N LYS A 81 -11.09 -9.22 13.43
CA LYS A 81 -11.24 -9.37 14.87
C LYS A 81 -11.97 -10.68 15.13
N TYR A 82 -11.33 -11.56 15.89
CA TYR A 82 -11.93 -12.81 16.34
C TYR A 82 -12.11 -12.78 17.84
N SER A 83 -13.15 -13.47 18.28
CA SER A 83 -13.35 -13.81 19.67
C SER A 83 -13.43 -15.33 19.72
N LEU A 84 -12.70 -15.95 20.64
CA LEU A 84 -12.83 -17.39 20.88
C LEU A 84 -13.98 -17.59 21.86
N MET A 85 -14.87 -18.54 21.59
CA MET A 85 -15.98 -18.86 22.50
C MET A 85 -16.00 -20.37 22.69
N GLU A 86 -16.12 -20.82 23.94
CA GLU A 86 -16.26 -22.24 24.25
C GLU A 86 -17.70 -22.69 23.97
N GLU A 87 -17.85 -23.86 23.35
CA GLU A 87 -19.12 -24.34 22.80
C GLU A 87 -20.26 -24.41 23.83
N LYS A 88 -19.95 -24.74 25.09
CA LYS A 88 -20.95 -24.85 26.16
C LYS A 88 -21.15 -23.57 26.97
N ARG A 89 -20.43 -22.49 26.66
CA ARG A 89 -20.50 -21.20 27.36
C ARG A 89 -20.78 -20.08 26.36
N GLU A 90 -21.96 -20.16 25.76
CA GLU A 90 -22.44 -19.17 24.79
C GLU A 90 -22.46 -17.76 25.40
N GLY A 91 -21.83 -16.80 24.71
CA GLY A 91 -21.67 -15.42 25.17
C GLY A 91 -20.45 -15.16 26.08
N ASP A 92 -19.75 -16.21 26.53
CA ASP A 92 -18.52 -16.11 27.31
C ASP A 92 -17.30 -16.17 26.37
N TYR A 93 -16.91 -15.01 25.86
CA TYR A 93 -15.79 -14.88 24.94
C TYR A 93 -14.46 -14.97 25.69
N LEU A 94 -13.69 -16.00 25.39
CA LEU A 94 -12.32 -16.15 25.85
C LEU A 94 -11.45 -15.05 25.20
N PRO A 95 -10.73 -14.27 26.02
CA PRO A 95 -9.82 -13.27 25.49
C PRO A 95 -8.66 -13.96 24.77
N ILE A 96 -8.40 -13.55 23.54
CA ILE A 96 -7.14 -13.85 22.86
C ILE A 96 -6.12 -12.85 23.42
N VAL A 97 -5.24 -13.31 24.32
CA VAL A 97 -4.31 -12.46 25.06
C VAL A 97 -2.90 -12.53 24.46
N GLU A 98 -2.34 -11.35 24.28
CA GLU A 98 -0.95 -11.13 23.86
C GLU A 98 0.00 -11.16 25.05
N HIS A 99 1.11 -11.87 24.90
CA HIS A 99 2.20 -11.89 25.88
C HIS A 99 3.55 -11.66 25.22
N GLU A 100 4.62 -11.48 26.02
CA GLU A 100 6.00 -11.20 25.54
C GLU A 100 6.55 -12.24 24.56
N LYS A 101 5.95 -13.44 24.48
CA LYS A 101 6.29 -14.50 23.53
C LYS A 101 5.35 -14.58 22.31
N GLY A 102 4.39 -13.65 22.19
CA GLY A 102 3.42 -13.49 21.11
C GLY A 102 1.96 -13.79 21.53
N THR A 103 0.99 -13.13 20.89
CA THR A 103 -0.32 -13.76 20.60
C THR A 103 -0.10 -14.68 19.41
N GLU A 104 -0.25 -15.98 19.62
CA GLU A 104 -0.31 -16.91 18.49
C GLU A 104 -1.70 -16.81 17.85
N ILE A 105 -1.77 -16.34 16.60
CA ILE A 105 -2.61 -16.83 15.48
C ILE A 105 -2.69 -15.80 14.30
N MET A 106 -2.36 -14.50 14.45
CA MET A 106 -2.71 -13.48 13.41
C MET A 106 -1.64 -12.44 13.03
N SER A 107 -1.64 -11.99 11.77
CA SER A 107 -0.65 -11.04 11.21
C SER A 107 -0.96 -9.62 11.68
N SER A 108 -0.06 -9.00 12.44
CA SER A 108 -0.28 -7.67 13.03
C SER A 108 0.33 -6.49 12.25
N LYS A 109 1.25 -6.72 11.32
CA LYS A 109 2.02 -5.65 10.64
C LYS A 109 1.93 -5.71 9.11
N ASP A 110 2.18 -4.58 8.46
CA ASP A 110 2.38 -4.49 7.00
C ASP A 110 3.88 -4.46 6.70
N LEU A 111 4.31 -5.11 5.62
CA LEU A 111 5.69 -5.02 5.16
C LEU A 111 5.92 -3.64 4.54
N CYS A 112 7.08 -3.03 4.82
CA CYS A 112 7.60 -1.90 4.05
C CYS A 112 9.12 -2.04 3.93
N LEU A 113 9.61 -2.36 2.73
CA LEU A 113 11.04 -2.52 2.48
C LEU A 113 11.74 -1.24 2.03
N LEU A 114 11.07 -0.08 2.12
CA LEU A 114 11.59 1.16 1.55
C LEU A 114 12.96 1.55 2.11
N GLU A 115 13.15 1.44 3.43
CA GLU A 115 14.45 1.74 4.08
C GLU A 115 15.56 0.77 3.68
N ARG A 116 15.19 -0.42 3.19
CA ARG A 116 16.12 -1.49 2.79
C ARG A 116 16.15 -1.69 1.29
N LEU A 117 15.55 -0.79 0.53
CA LEU A 117 15.35 -0.95 -0.91
C LEU A 117 16.68 -1.18 -1.64
N GLU A 118 17.71 -0.40 -1.29
CA GLU A 118 19.06 -0.51 -1.86
C GLU A 118 19.67 -1.90 -1.64
N GLU A 119 19.46 -2.50 -0.46
CA GLU A 119 19.99 -3.83 -0.14
C GLU A 119 19.39 -4.94 -1.04
N TYR A 120 18.10 -4.83 -1.36
CA TYR A 120 17.42 -5.75 -2.27
C TYR A 120 17.83 -5.50 -3.73
N ILE A 121 18.04 -4.24 -4.12
CA ILE A 121 18.59 -3.89 -5.44
C ILE A 121 19.99 -4.50 -5.60
N ASP A 122 20.86 -4.34 -4.61
CA ASP A 122 22.20 -4.93 -4.57
C ASP A 122 22.17 -6.47 -4.58
N ALA A 123 21.10 -7.07 -4.03
CA ALA A 123 20.86 -8.51 -4.12
C ALA A 123 20.51 -9.00 -5.53
N GLY A 124 20.23 -8.08 -6.46
CA GLY A 124 19.87 -8.35 -7.84
C GLY A 124 18.37 -8.53 -8.06
N VAL A 125 17.53 -8.00 -7.16
CA VAL A 125 16.09 -7.89 -7.38
C VAL A 125 15.83 -6.98 -8.57
N SER A 126 14.98 -7.46 -9.49
CA SER A 126 14.64 -6.78 -10.75
C SER A 126 13.27 -6.10 -10.69
N ALA A 127 12.40 -6.51 -9.78
CA ALA A 127 11.07 -5.92 -9.61
C ALA A 127 10.59 -5.99 -8.16
N PHE A 128 9.94 -4.93 -7.71
CA PHE A 128 9.29 -4.86 -6.41
C PHE A 128 7.77 -4.93 -6.57
N LYS A 129 7.14 -5.84 -5.83
CA LYS A 129 5.71 -6.06 -5.84
C LYS A 129 5.05 -5.37 -4.66
N ILE A 130 3.99 -4.62 -4.94
CA ILE A 130 3.20 -3.87 -3.97
C ILE A 130 1.80 -4.49 -3.87
N GLU A 131 1.26 -4.63 -2.65
CA GLU A 131 -0.11 -5.11 -2.44
C GLU A 131 -1.15 -4.04 -2.78
N GLY A 132 -1.82 -4.18 -3.92
CA GLY A 132 -2.90 -3.29 -4.33
C GLY A 132 -4.32 -3.87 -4.20
N ARG A 133 -4.46 -5.16 -3.84
CA ARG A 133 -5.78 -5.81 -3.85
C ARG A 133 -6.68 -5.25 -2.74
N MET A 134 -7.92 -4.93 -3.11
CA MET A 134 -8.89 -4.30 -2.22
C MET A 134 -8.40 -2.99 -1.59
N LYS A 135 -7.42 -2.33 -2.20
CA LYS A 135 -6.91 -1.02 -1.80
C LYS A 135 -7.55 0.09 -2.63
N SER A 136 -7.59 1.30 -2.08
CA SER A 136 -8.09 2.47 -2.80
C SER A 136 -7.16 2.89 -3.94
N ILE A 137 -7.69 3.66 -4.89
CA ILE A 137 -6.88 4.29 -5.96
C ILE A 137 -5.77 5.15 -5.33
N TYR A 138 -6.09 5.90 -4.28
CA TYR A 138 -5.11 6.68 -3.52
C TYR A 138 -3.96 5.82 -2.96
N HIS A 139 -4.25 4.67 -2.34
CA HIS A 139 -3.20 3.78 -1.85
C HIS A 139 -2.30 3.29 -2.99
N ALA A 140 -2.90 2.80 -4.08
CA ALA A 140 -2.13 2.33 -5.23
C ALA A 140 -1.25 3.45 -5.83
N ALA A 141 -1.81 4.64 -6.04
CA ALA A 141 -1.08 5.77 -6.60
C ALA A 141 0.04 6.26 -5.67
N ASN A 142 -0.24 6.41 -4.37
CA ASN A 142 0.73 6.94 -3.42
C ASN A 142 1.89 5.96 -3.18
N THR A 143 1.60 4.67 -2.99
CA THR A 143 2.66 3.69 -2.78
C THR A 143 3.51 3.51 -4.05
N THR A 144 2.89 3.47 -5.24
CA THR A 144 3.64 3.24 -6.49
C THR A 144 4.51 4.43 -6.89
N ARG A 145 4.02 5.67 -6.77
CA ARG A 145 4.84 6.87 -7.07
C ARG A 145 6.06 6.98 -6.16
N ILE A 146 5.91 6.60 -4.88
CA ILE A 146 6.99 6.61 -3.89
C ILE A 146 8.04 5.56 -4.24
N TYR A 147 7.63 4.30 -4.42
CA TYR A 147 8.58 3.22 -4.76
C TYR A 147 9.26 3.47 -6.11
N LYS A 148 8.54 4.01 -7.12
CA LYS A 148 9.13 4.39 -8.40
C LYS A 148 10.26 5.40 -8.21
N HIS A 149 9.99 6.48 -7.49
CA HIS A 149 10.97 7.53 -7.23
C HIS A 149 12.14 7.01 -6.38
N ALA A 150 11.86 6.19 -5.36
CA ALA A 150 12.89 5.61 -4.52
C ALA A 150 13.84 4.67 -5.30
N VAL A 151 13.31 3.83 -6.20
CA VAL A 151 14.14 2.98 -7.08
C VAL A 151 15.01 3.83 -8.00
N GLN A 152 14.50 4.95 -8.54
CA GLN A 152 15.27 5.84 -9.41
C GLN A 152 16.43 6.53 -8.69
N LEU A 153 16.29 6.79 -7.39
CA LEU A 153 17.32 7.44 -6.58
C LEU A 153 18.21 6.46 -5.81
N ALA A 154 17.92 5.17 -5.83
CA ALA A 154 18.74 4.17 -5.13
C ALA A 154 20.22 4.26 -5.54
N GLY A 155 21.12 4.27 -4.55
CA GLY A 155 22.56 4.43 -4.72
C GLY A 155 23.04 5.89 -4.81
N THR A 156 22.14 6.87 -4.69
CA THR A 156 22.47 8.32 -4.73
C THR A 156 22.34 8.98 -3.36
N ASP A 157 22.98 10.14 -3.17
CA ASP A 157 22.86 10.91 -1.92
C ASP A 157 21.42 11.43 -1.70
N GLU A 158 20.67 11.63 -2.77
CA GLU A 158 19.27 12.06 -2.77
C GLU A 158 18.35 11.01 -2.14
N PHE A 159 18.69 9.72 -2.22
CA PHE A 159 17.88 8.65 -1.61
C PHE A 159 17.62 8.91 -0.13
N ARG A 160 18.69 9.19 0.63
CA ARG A 160 18.62 9.45 2.07
C ARG A 160 17.91 10.77 2.38
N LYS A 161 18.01 11.77 1.48
CA LYS A 161 17.33 13.06 1.65
C LYS A 161 15.82 12.92 1.51
N PHE A 162 15.34 12.10 0.58
CA PHE A 162 13.90 11.90 0.35
C PHE A 162 13.27 10.80 1.19
N LEU A 163 14.07 9.91 1.80
CA LEU A 163 13.56 8.82 2.64
C LEU A 163 12.55 9.27 3.72
N PRO A 164 12.79 10.34 4.50
CA PRO A 164 11.81 10.83 5.47
C PRO A 164 10.47 11.21 4.83
N PHE A 165 10.51 11.96 3.71
CA PHE A 165 9.31 12.36 2.97
C PHE A 165 8.51 11.13 2.50
N TRP A 166 9.18 10.12 1.95
CA TRP A 166 8.50 8.91 1.50
C TRP A 166 7.85 8.13 2.65
N LEU A 167 8.53 8.01 3.79
CA LEU A 167 7.98 7.34 4.97
C LEU A 167 6.76 8.10 5.50
N ASP A 168 6.82 9.43 5.57
CA ASP A 168 5.69 10.27 5.97
C ASP A 168 4.50 10.08 5.04
N GLU A 169 4.72 10.07 3.72
CA GLU A 169 3.67 9.84 2.74
C GLU A 169 3.06 8.43 2.84
N LEU A 170 3.89 7.40 3.07
CA LEU A 170 3.41 6.03 3.32
C LEU A 170 2.67 5.90 4.66
N ASN A 171 2.89 6.79 5.63
CA ASN A 171 2.12 6.84 6.87
C ASN A 171 0.74 7.51 6.69
N LEU A 172 0.46 8.13 5.54
CA LEU A 172 -0.83 8.77 5.25
C LEU A 172 -1.85 7.83 4.60
N ILE A 173 -1.42 6.68 4.08
CA ILE A 173 -2.34 5.66 3.56
C ILE A 173 -2.93 4.80 4.69
N SER A 174 -3.94 3.99 4.39
CA SER A 174 -4.46 3.02 5.36
C SER A 174 -3.52 1.81 5.45
N HIS A 175 -2.92 1.59 6.62
CA HIS A 175 -1.97 0.51 6.87
C HIS A 175 -2.04 -0.01 8.31
N ARG A 176 -1.47 -1.18 8.57
CA ARG A 176 -1.05 -1.58 9.94
C ARG A 176 0.38 -1.08 10.19
N PRO A 177 0.89 -1.02 11.44
CA PRO A 177 2.28 -0.63 11.68
C PRO A 177 3.23 -1.38 10.75
N TYR A 178 4.22 -0.65 10.22
CA TYR A 178 5.15 -1.23 9.28
C TYR A 178 6.18 -2.11 9.99
N THR A 179 6.67 -3.10 9.27
CA THR A 179 7.88 -3.85 9.58
C THR A 179 8.78 -3.89 8.35
N THR A 180 10.09 -3.78 8.57
CA THR A 180 11.14 -4.03 7.57
C THR A 180 11.69 -5.46 7.67
N ASP A 181 11.21 -6.20 8.68
CA ASP A 181 11.68 -7.52 9.05
C ASP A 181 10.52 -8.50 9.04
N LEU A 182 10.58 -9.41 8.07
CA LEU A 182 9.50 -10.33 7.77
C LEU A 182 9.42 -11.49 8.78
N PHE A 183 10.57 -11.88 9.35
CA PHE A 183 10.75 -13.10 10.14
C PHE A 183 11.62 -12.91 11.37
N ASN A 184 11.84 -11.67 11.84
CA ASN A 184 12.82 -11.35 12.88
C ASN A 184 14.26 -11.73 12.47
N GLU A 185 14.59 -11.62 11.19
CA GLU A 185 15.93 -11.83 10.63
C GLU A 185 16.96 -10.83 11.21
N PHE A 186 16.51 -9.65 11.67
CA PHE A 186 17.37 -8.53 12.08
C PHE A 186 17.21 -8.13 13.55
N GLY A 187 16.25 -8.72 14.28
CA GLY A 187 16.10 -8.53 15.74
C GLY A 187 14.83 -9.10 16.35
N LYS A 188 14.76 -9.13 17.69
CA LYS A 188 13.51 -9.43 18.41
C LYS A 188 12.58 -8.21 18.35
N MET A 189 11.58 -8.22 17.47
CA MET A 189 10.56 -7.18 17.48
C MET A 189 9.61 -7.34 18.66
N GLY A 190 9.39 -6.26 19.41
CA GLY A 190 8.29 -6.13 20.34
C GLY A 190 6.94 -6.14 19.61
N TYR A 191 5.90 -6.58 20.30
CA TYR A 191 4.54 -6.58 19.77
C TYR A 191 3.75 -5.38 20.31
N ASP A 192 3.08 -4.67 19.40
CA ASP A 192 2.02 -3.72 19.73
C ASP A 192 0.74 -4.06 18.93
N GLY A 193 -0.38 -4.22 19.64
CA GLY A 193 -1.67 -4.57 19.06
C GLY A 193 -2.33 -3.36 18.45
N VAL A 194 -1.81 -2.87 17.32
CA VAL A 194 -2.31 -1.64 16.73
C VAL A 194 -3.39 -1.95 15.68
N PRO A 195 -4.59 -1.33 15.77
CA PRO A 195 -5.58 -1.37 14.71
C PRO A 195 -5.04 -0.70 13.43
N TYR A 196 -5.81 -0.72 12.33
CA TYR A 196 -5.45 0.05 11.14
C TYR A 196 -5.24 1.52 11.49
N ILE A 197 -4.11 2.06 11.06
CA ILE A 197 -3.75 3.47 11.12
C ILE A 197 -4.33 4.14 9.88
N ASN A 198 -5.03 5.25 10.08
CA ASN A 198 -5.60 6.07 9.02
C ASN A 198 -5.34 7.54 9.34
N ASN A 199 -4.32 8.12 8.70
CA ASN A 199 -3.94 9.52 8.90
C ASN A 199 -4.42 10.45 7.78
N ALA A 200 -4.96 9.90 6.68
CA ALA A 200 -5.62 10.68 5.64
C ALA A 200 -6.79 9.92 5.03
N LEU A 201 -7.72 10.69 4.48
CA LEU A 201 -8.90 10.23 3.77
C LEU A 201 -8.76 10.52 2.28
N PHE A 202 -8.98 9.52 1.43
CA PHE A 202 -9.04 9.72 -0.02
C PHE A 202 -10.34 10.45 -0.40
N VAL A 203 -10.25 11.66 -0.93
CA VAL A 203 -11.42 12.49 -1.22
C VAL A 203 -11.89 12.32 -2.66
N ALA A 204 -11.01 12.53 -3.64
CA ALA A 204 -11.37 12.51 -5.05
C ALA A 204 -10.16 12.35 -5.97
N TYR A 205 -10.38 12.07 -7.26
CA TYR A 205 -9.37 12.26 -8.31
C TYR A 205 -9.93 13.19 -9.40
N ARG A 206 -9.06 13.92 -10.11
CA ARG A 206 -9.45 14.70 -11.29
C ARG A 206 -9.81 13.75 -12.43
N LYS A 207 -11.03 13.88 -12.94
CA LYS A 207 -11.53 13.11 -14.07
C LYS A 207 -11.47 14.02 -15.30
N VAL A 208 -10.63 13.67 -16.28
CA VAL A 208 -10.63 14.33 -17.59
C VAL A 208 -11.78 13.74 -18.41
N GLU A 209 -12.71 14.58 -18.86
CA GLU A 209 -13.83 14.14 -19.71
C GLU A 209 -13.45 14.16 -21.19
N ASP A 210 -14.20 13.43 -22.02
CA ASP A 210 -13.96 13.37 -23.46
C ASP A 210 -14.10 14.77 -24.08
N GLY A 211 -13.00 15.29 -24.63
CA GLY A 211 -12.92 16.64 -25.20
C GLY A 211 -12.40 17.73 -24.25
N GLU A 212 -12.19 17.44 -22.95
CA GLU A 212 -11.43 18.31 -22.07
C GLU A 212 -9.94 18.24 -22.38
N THR A 213 -9.24 19.37 -22.23
CA THR A 213 -7.79 19.41 -22.38
C THR A 213 -7.10 18.87 -21.13
N ASP A 214 -5.98 18.17 -21.32
CA ASP A 214 -5.07 17.76 -20.27
C ASP A 214 -4.34 18.94 -19.57
N ALA A 215 -4.63 20.18 -19.99
CA ALA A 215 -3.98 21.37 -19.46
C ALA A 215 -4.35 21.61 -17.98
N PRO A 216 -3.47 22.31 -17.24
CA PRO A 216 -3.80 22.82 -15.91
C PRO A 216 -5.01 23.76 -15.98
N SER A 217 -5.95 23.60 -15.04
CA SER A 217 -7.13 24.47 -14.92
C SER A 217 -7.51 24.62 -13.45
N ASP A 218 -8.01 25.80 -13.07
CA ASP A 218 -8.49 26.09 -11.72
C ASP A 218 -9.86 25.46 -11.48
N GLU A 219 -10.66 25.34 -12.55
CA GLU A 219 -11.95 24.67 -12.55
C GLU A 219 -11.84 23.32 -13.24
N VAL A 220 -12.08 22.24 -12.50
CA VAL A 220 -11.90 20.87 -12.98
C VAL A 220 -13.04 19.94 -12.56
N THR A 221 -13.25 18.90 -13.35
CA THR A 221 -14.16 17.81 -13.00
C THR A 221 -13.46 16.79 -12.10
N ILE A 222 -14.09 16.43 -10.97
CA ILE A 222 -13.55 15.44 -10.03
C ILE A 222 -14.56 14.31 -9.75
N LYS A 223 -14.06 13.10 -9.52
CA LYS A 223 -14.85 11.96 -9.01
C LYS A 223 -14.60 11.78 -7.52
N THR A 224 -15.63 11.94 -6.69
CA THR A 224 -15.52 11.84 -5.23
C THR A 224 -15.69 10.41 -4.73
N PHE A 225 -14.98 10.09 -3.64
CA PHE A 225 -15.07 8.84 -2.88
C PHE A 225 -15.39 9.09 -1.40
N ASN A 226 -15.09 10.29 -0.92
CA ASN A 226 -15.54 10.81 0.37
C ASN A 226 -16.16 12.21 0.17
N PRO A 227 -16.89 12.74 1.16
CA PRO A 227 -17.48 14.06 1.04
C PRO A 227 -16.42 15.14 0.79
N ILE A 228 -16.78 16.13 -0.01
CA ILE A 228 -15.99 17.35 -0.26
C ILE A 228 -16.82 18.57 0.16
N TYR A 229 -16.20 19.59 0.72
CA TYR A 229 -16.84 20.77 1.30
C TYR A 229 -16.25 22.06 0.70
N LYS A 230 -17.07 23.09 0.59
CA LYS A 230 -16.58 24.43 0.28
C LYS A 230 -15.64 24.92 1.39
N ASP A 231 -14.66 25.73 1.00
CA ASP A 231 -13.62 26.32 1.85
C ASP A 231 -12.65 25.35 2.51
N GLU A 232 -12.77 24.04 2.25
CA GLU A 232 -11.83 23.07 2.81
C GLU A 232 -10.47 23.07 2.09
N LEU A 233 -9.45 22.57 2.79
CA LEU A 233 -8.12 22.36 2.26
C LEU A 233 -7.88 20.88 1.96
N LEU A 234 -7.42 20.59 0.74
CA LEU A 234 -7.10 19.24 0.28
C LEU A 234 -5.65 19.18 -0.20
N ASP A 235 -4.93 18.11 0.15
CA ASP A 235 -3.64 17.83 -0.47
C ASP A 235 -3.90 17.20 -1.84
N GLY A 236 -3.38 17.83 -2.90
CA GLY A 236 -3.29 17.25 -4.24
C GLY A 236 -1.93 16.59 -4.42
N ILE A 237 -1.93 15.31 -4.76
CA ILE A 237 -0.71 14.54 -5.04
C ILE A 237 -0.61 14.14 -6.52
N TYR A 238 0.62 14.00 -7.01
CA TYR A 238 0.93 13.77 -8.43
C TYR A 238 2.04 12.75 -8.65
N PRO A 239 2.13 12.07 -9.81
CA PRO A 239 3.29 11.22 -10.13
C PRO A 239 4.63 11.93 -9.88
N ILE A 240 5.57 11.27 -9.20
CA ILE A 240 6.93 11.81 -9.00
C ILE A 240 7.79 11.30 -10.15
N ASN A 241 8.22 12.21 -11.02
CA ASN A 241 9.13 11.88 -12.12
C ASN A 241 10.53 12.46 -11.86
N ASN A 242 10.61 13.79 -11.71
CA ASN A 242 11.85 14.51 -11.38
C ASN A 242 11.67 15.52 -10.24
N GLU A 243 10.44 15.95 -9.99
CA GLU A 243 10.09 16.94 -8.98
C GLU A 243 8.81 16.51 -8.26
N ILE A 244 8.65 16.99 -7.03
CA ILE A 244 7.45 16.78 -6.23
C ILE A 244 6.53 17.97 -6.48
N LEU A 245 5.42 17.71 -7.17
CA LEU A 245 4.40 18.72 -7.50
C LEU A 245 3.28 18.81 -6.44
N ASP A 246 3.39 18.03 -5.37
CA ASP A 246 2.37 17.95 -4.33
C ASP A 246 2.13 19.31 -3.70
N THR A 247 0.87 19.66 -3.53
CA THR A 247 0.51 20.97 -3.01
C THR A 247 -0.89 20.94 -2.41
N GLN A 248 -1.19 21.91 -1.56
CA GLN A 248 -2.51 22.04 -0.95
C GLN A 248 -3.41 22.95 -1.80
N TYR A 249 -4.66 22.58 -1.96
CA TYR A 249 -5.68 23.30 -2.71
C TYR A 249 -6.82 23.71 -1.78
N LYS A 250 -7.31 24.94 -1.94
CA LYS A 250 -8.54 25.39 -1.30
C LYS A 250 -9.72 25.22 -2.25
N VAL A 251 -10.77 24.54 -1.79
CA VAL A 251 -12.02 24.38 -2.55
C VAL A 251 -12.80 25.70 -2.47
N LEU A 252 -12.87 26.45 -3.57
CA LEU A 252 -13.60 27.73 -3.60
C LEU A 252 -15.09 27.55 -3.87
N LYS A 253 -15.43 26.69 -4.83
CA LYS A 253 -16.83 26.42 -5.23
C LYS A 253 -16.99 24.98 -5.70
N ILE A 254 -18.17 24.41 -5.43
CA ILE A 254 -18.57 23.08 -5.90
C ILE A 254 -19.84 23.24 -6.72
N TYR A 255 -19.84 22.71 -7.94
CA TYR A 255 -20.97 22.71 -8.85
C TYR A 255 -21.50 21.29 -9.06
N PHE A 256 -22.81 21.13 -9.00
CA PHE A 256 -23.51 19.91 -9.37
C PHE A 256 -24.69 20.27 -10.26
N GLU A 257 -24.76 19.65 -11.44
CA GLU A 257 -25.73 20.03 -12.48
C GLU A 257 -25.57 21.53 -12.81
N GLU A 258 -26.60 22.34 -12.61
CA GLU A 258 -26.60 23.78 -12.93
C GLU A 258 -26.39 24.68 -11.70
N GLY A 259 -26.22 24.11 -10.50
CA GLY A 259 -26.18 24.85 -9.23
C GLY A 259 -24.84 24.79 -8.49
N GLU A 260 -24.53 25.85 -7.73
CA GLU A 260 -23.49 25.85 -6.70
C GLU A 260 -24.03 25.17 -5.42
N ILE A 261 -23.21 24.31 -4.81
CA ILE A 261 -23.54 23.60 -3.57
C ILE A 261 -22.40 23.75 -2.56
N GLU A 262 -22.73 23.60 -1.28
CA GLU A 262 -21.76 23.72 -0.18
C GLU A 262 -21.00 22.40 0.12
N MET A 263 -21.58 21.25 -0.28
CA MET A 263 -21.03 19.92 0.00
C MET A 263 -21.33 18.93 -1.12
N GLY A 264 -20.29 18.31 -1.67
CA GLY A 264 -20.39 17.15 -2.56
C GLY A 264 -20.44 15.83 -1.78
N ARG A 265 -21.34 14.92 -2.18
CA ARG A 265 -21.47 13.57 -1.60
C ARG A 265 -20.48 12.59 -2.25
N PRO A 266 -20.16 11.46 -1.60
CA PRO A 266 -19.36 10.39 -2.20
C PRO A 266 -19.97 9.80 -3.48
N ASN A 267 -19.13 9.18 -4.31
CA ASN A 267 -19.48 8.43 -5.51
C ASN A 267 -20.19 9.25 -6.61
N LYS A 268 -20.06 10.58 -6.58
CA LYS A 268 -20.60 11.48 -7.61
C LYS A 268 -19.48 12.26 -8.30
N THR A 269 -19.81 12.85 -9.42
CA THR A 269 -18.90 13.73 -10.17
C THR A 269 -19.35 15.17 -9.95
N TYR A 270 -18.38 16.05 -9.72
CA TYR A 270 -18.61 17.47 -9.48
C TYR A 270 -17.62 18.28 -10.31
N ARG A 271 -18.05 19.45 -10.74
CA ARG A 271 -17.13 20.48 -11.26
C ARG A 271 -16.76 21.37 -10.10
N VAL A 272 -15.47 21.56 -9.86
CA VAL A 272 -14.94 22.22 -8.66
C VAL A 272 -13.96 23.29 -9.07
N LEU A 273 -14.14 24.48 -8.52
CA LEU A 273 -13.20 25.59 -8.65
C LEU A 273 -12.26 25.60 -7.44
N PHE A 274 -10.97 25.51 -7.70
CA PHE A 274 -9.90 25.62 -6.72
C PHE A 274 -9.23 27.00 -6.77
N ASP A 275 -8.38 27.28 -5.80
CA ASP A 275 -7.62 28.54 -5.67
C ASP A 275 -6.45 28.69 -6.65
N LYS A 276 -6.07 27.61 -7.36
CA LYS A 276 -4.97 27.59 -8.34
C LYS A 276 -5.11 26.40 -9.29
N PRO A 277 -4.31 26.34 -10.39
CA PRO A 277 -4.45 25.29 -11.39
C PRO A 277 -4.19 23.87 -10.83
N VAL A 278 -5.07 22.95 -11.19
CA VAL A 278 -4.98 21.52 -10.90
C VAL A 278 -4.50 20.78 -12.15
N LEU A 279 -3.54 19.86 -12.01
CA LEU A 279 -3.04 19.03 -13.13
C LEU A 279 -3.89 17.76 -13.31
N LYS A 280 -3.84 17.15 -14.50
CA LYS A 280 -4.72 16.03 -14.88
C LYS A 280 -4.66 14.81 -13.96
N ASP A 281 -3.47 14.50 -13.42
CA ASP A 281 -3.24 13.30 -12.59
C ASP A 281 -3.50 13.54 -11.10
N ALA A 282 -4.18 14.63 -10.73
CA ALA A 282 -4.44 14.99 -9.35
C ALA A 282 -5.24 13.93 -8.61
N ILE A 283 -4.70 13.47 -7.48
CA ILE A 283 -5.43 12.74 -6.46
C ILE A 283 -5.51 13.61 -5.22
N PHE A 284 -6.72 13.78 -4.70
CA PHE A 284 -7.00 14.62 -3.54
C PHE A 284 -7.21 13.78 -2.29
N ARG A 285 -6.53 14.16 -1.22
CA ARG A 285 -6.74 13.61 0.13
C ARG A 285 -6.94 14.71 1.15
N ARG A 286 -7.60 14.36 2.25
CA ARG A 286 -7.72 15.19 3.45
C ARG A 286 -6.90 14.55 4.56
N ARG A 287 -5.93 15.26 5.14
CA ARG A 287 -5.25 14.78 6.35
C ARG A 287 -6.24 14.79 7.51
N LEU A 288 -6.26 13.73 8.28
CA LEU A 288 -7.05 13.65 9.51
C LEU A 288 -6.21 14.26 10.62
N GLU A 289 -6.80 15.15 11.42
CA GLU A 289 -6.14 15.65 12.62
C GLU A 289 -5.77 14.45 13.50
N GLN A 290 -4.51 14.38 13.92
CA GLN A 290 -4.13 13.44 14.96
C GLN A 290 -4.87 13.87 16.21
N LYS A 291 -5.90 13.11 16.61
CA LYS A 291 -6.44 13.21 17.95
C LYS A 291 -5.26 12.93 18.87
N GLY A 292 -4.79 13.95 19.59
CA GLY A 292 -3.71 13.84 20.55
C GLY A 292 -3.94 12.61 21.42
N ALA A 293 -2.92 11.75 21.50
CA ALA A 293 -2.90 10.60 22.39
C ALA A 293 -2.93 11.04 23.86
#